data_AF-A0A8T2SBC6-F1
#
_entry.id   AF-A0A8T2SBC6-F1
#
_cell.length_a   1.000
_cell.length_b   1.000
_cell.length_c   1.000
_cell.angle_alpha   90.00
_cell.angle_beta   90.00
_cell.angle_gamma   90.00
#
_symmetry.space_group_name_H-M   'P 1'
#
loop_
_entity.id
_entity.type
_entity.pdbx_description
1 polymer ?
#
loop_
_entity_poly.entity_id
_entity_poly.type
_entity_poly.pdbx_seq_one_letter_code
_entity_poly.pdbx_strand_id
1 'polypeptide(L)'
;MLADKGYDVWIGNTRTTRFSYGHTSYTKEDEGFWDWSVDELAKYDLPAMIGLVQNQTGLKPHFIGFSQGTQQAFAAFSEERLLDMVSKTVYMAPVAYVRNVHAPISQLAASAYIDRLFQALHIYEFSTSYRKKEVVDIICKPTALGCYRTFITAFTGNNCCLNFSRRTFVDSYETQPTATKNLVHLAQQYRKKNFAKYDYGFLGNLLRYGRFTPPAYDMSKVPTNNAIFIHGGADALSDTQDVLDLFALLPDGGRYKVSFLPEYAHLDFVLGTNANRLVYKQILDFLDS
;
A
#
# COMPACT_ATOMS: atom_id res chain seq x y z
N MET A 1 -8.39 -19.90 4.77
CA MET A 1 -8.60 -19.60 6.21
C MET A 1 -9.85 -18.76 6.45
N LEU A 2 -9.99 -17.55 5.86
CA LEU A 2 -11.23 -16.75 5.99
C LEU A 2 -12.45 -17.47 5.40
N ALA A 3 -12.36 -17.93 4.15
CA ALA A 3 -13.44 -18.68 3.50
C ALA A 3 -13.79 -19.97 4.26
N ASP A 4 -12.78 -20.72 4.72
CA ASP A 4 -12.99 -21.94 5.53
C ASP A 4 -13.69 -21.67 6.87
N LYS A 5 -13.69 -20.40 7.33
CA LYS A 5 -14.39 -19.93 8.53
C LYS A 5 -15.77 -19.36 8.24
N GLY A 6 -16.26 -19.46 7.00
CA GLY A 6 -17.59 -19.04 6.59
C GLY A 6 -17.70 -17.56 6.20
N TYR A 7 -16.59 -16.84 6.07
CA TYR A 7 -16.60 -15.49 5.51
C TYR A 7 -16.80 -15.54 4.00
N ASP A 8 -17.65 -14.65 3.48
CA ASP A 8 -17.69 -14.31 2.06
C ASP A 8 -16.50 -13.37 1.75
N VAL A 9 -15.54 -13.86 0.96
CA VAL A 9 -14.24 -13.19 0.77
C VAL A 9 -14.16 -12.52 -0.59
N TRP A 10 -14.03 -11.19 -0.58
CA TRP A 10 -13.84 -10.36 -1.77
C TRP A 10 -12.40 -9.86 -1.84
N ILE A 11 -11.74 -10.04 -2.99
CA ILE A 11 -10.35 -9.61 -3.22
C ILE A 11 -10.36 -8.43 -4.20
N GLY A 12 -10.07 -7.23 -3.69
CA GLY A 12 -10.01 -6.01 -4.49
C GLY A 12 -8.77 -5.94 -5.37
N ASN A 13 -8.94 -5.44 -6.59
CA ASN A 13 -7.85 -5.12 -7.52
C ASN A 13 -7.88 -3.62 -7.81
N THR A 14 -6.82 -2.90 -7.45
CA THR A 14 -6.69 -1.48 -7.79
C THR A 14 -6.52 -1.31 -9.30
N ARG A 15 -6.89 -0.13 -9.82
CA ARG A 15 -6.70 0.22 -11.24
C ARG A 15 -5.30 -0.12 -11.76
N THR A 16 -5.21 -0.46 -13.04
CA THR A 16 -4.01 -0.83 -13.81
C THR A 16 -3.31 -2.13 -13.40
N THR A 17 -3.78 -2.81 -12.36
CA THR A 17 -3.34 -4.20 -12.08
C THR A 17 -3.72 -5.12 -13.25
N ARG A 18 -3.08 -6.29 -13.33
CA ARG A 18 -3.35 -7.30 -14.37
C ARG A 18 -4.84 -7.65 -14.49
N PHE A 19 -5.57 -7.57 -13.38
CA PHE A 19 -6.98 -7.95 -13.26
C PHE A 19 -7.95 -6.76 -13.29
N SER A 20 -7.45 -5.53 -13.35
CA SER A 20 -8.23 -4.28 -13.41
C SER A 20 -7.68 -3.37 -14.51
N TYR A 21 -7.57 -3.94 -15.70
CA TYR A 21 -6.90 -3.35 -16.86
C TYR A 21 -7.93 -2.87 -17.89
N GLY A 22 -8.58 -1.74 -17.62
CA GLY A 22 -9.56 -1.15 -18.54
C GLY A 22 -9.96 0.27 -18.10
N HIS A 23 -10.34 1.09 -19.07
CA HIS A 23 -10.89 2.42 -18.84
C HIS A 23 -11.96 2.71 -19.91
N THR A 24 -13.00 3.47 -19.57
CA THR A 24 -14.12 3.74 -20.50
C THR A 24 -13.75 4.69 -21.64
N SER A 25 -12.68 5.48 -21.48
CA SER A 25 -12.29 6.55 -22.42
C SER A 25 -10.82 6.56 -22.83
N TYR A 26 -9.95 5.81 -22.15
CA TYR A 26 -8.49 5.86 -22.35
C TYR A 26 -7.96 4.44 -22.59
N THR A 27 -6.84 4.33 -23.31
CA THR A 27 -6.04 3.11 -23.40
C THR A 27 -4.74 3.27 -22.62
N LYS A 28 -3.97 2.19 -22.45
CA LYS A 28 -2.69 2.23 -21.73
C LYS A 28 -1.64 3.13 -22.39
N GLU A 29 -1.83 3.47 -23.66
CA GLU A 29 -0.97 4.38 -24.41
C GLU A 29 -1.25 5.85 -24.07
N ASP A 30 -2.41 6.15 -23.50
CA ASP A 30 -2.79 7.51 -23.11
C ASP A 30 -2.22 7.88 -21.73
N GLU A 31 -1.65 9.08 -21.61
CA GLU A 31 -1.19 9.62 -20.33
C GLU A 31 -2.32 9.64 -19.29
N GLY A 32 -3.55 9.99 -19.71
CA GLY A 32 -4.72 10.07 -18.84
C GLY A 32 -5.09 8.74 -18.18
N PHE A 33 -4.70 7.60 -18.76
CA PHE A 33 -4.90 6.29 -18.15
C PHE A 33 -4.06 6.09 -16.87
N TRP A 34 -2.88 6.72 -16.83
CA TRP A 34 -1.91 6.62 -15.75
C TRP A 34 -1.89 7.84 -14.83
N ASP A 35 -2.77 8.82 -15.04
CA ASP A 35 -2.83 10.07 -14.26
C ASP A 35 -3.50 9.89 -12.88
N TRP A 36 -3.01 8.94 -12.09
CA TRP A 36 -3.54 8.64 -10.76
C TRP A 36 -2.46 8.31 -9.73
N SER A 37 -2.82 8.47 -8.45
CA SER A 37 -2.02 8.10 -7.28
C SER A 37 -2.94 7.55 -6.19
N VAL A 38 -2.42 7.36 -4.97
CA VAL A 38 -3.23 7.00 -3.78
C VAL A 38 -4.45 7.92 -3.57
N ASP A 39 -4.39 9.18 -4.01
CA ASP A 39 -5.53 10.11 -3.97
C ASP A 39 -6.74 9.55 -4.72
N GLU A 40 -6.55 9.11 -5.95
CA GLU A 40 -7.61 8.55 -6.78
C GLU A 40 -8.04 7.15 -6.30
N LEU A 41 -7.09 6.35 -5.80
CA LEU A 41 -7.41 5.05 -5.20
C LEU A 41 -8.33 5.22 -3.99
N ALA A 42 -8.05 6.19 -3.13
CA ALA A 42 -8.83 6.49 -1.93
C ALA A 42 -10.18 7.14 -2.28
N LYS A 43 -10.20 8.00 -3.30
CA LYS A 43 -11.39 8.75 -3.72
C LYS A 43 -12.38 7.91 -4.52
N TYR A 44 -11.90 7.00 -5.37
CA TYR A 44 -12.74 6.28 -6.35
C TYR A 44 -12.70 4.77 -6.17
N ASP A 45 -11.52 4.13 -6.19
CA ASP A 45 -11.41 2.67 -6.22
C ASP A 45 -11.98 2.04 -4.95
N LEU A 46 -11.52 2.48 -3.77
CA LEU A 46 -11.94 1.87 -2.50
C LEU A 46 -13.45 2.04 -2.24
N PRO A 47 -14.04 3.24 -2.42
CA PRO A 47 -15.50 3.41 -2.33
C PRO A 47 -16.27 2.57 -3.36
N ALA A 48 -15.80 2.47 -4.60
CA ALA A 48 -16.48 1.66 -5.62
C ALA A 48 -16.42 0.16 -5.29
N MET A 49 -15.27 -0.34 -4.83
CA MET A 49 -15.10 -1.74 -4.42
C MET A 49 -15.98 -2.06 -3.21
N ILE A 50 -15.96 -1.25 -2.14
CA ILE A 50 -16.79 -1.49 -0.96
C ILE A 50 -18.28 -1.36 -1.32
N GLY A 51 -18.66 -0.32 -2.08
CA GLY A 51 -20.03 -0.09 -2.50
C GLY A 51 -20.60 -1.25 -3.33
N LEU A 52 -19.79 -1.86 -4.20
CA LEU A 52 -20.17 -3.07 -4.93
C LEU A 52 -20.47 -4.22 -3.97
N VAL A 53 -19.60 -4.50 -2.99
CA VAL A 53 -19.82 -5.57 -2.00
C VAL A 53 -21.08 -5.30 -1.19
N GLN A 54 -21.29 -4.07 -0.72
CA GLN A 54 -22.51 -3.70 0.01
C GLN A 54 -23.77 -3.89 -0.83
N ASN A 55 -23.73 -3.52 -2.11
CA ASN A 55 -24.88 -3.67 -3.00
C ASN A 55 -25.19 -5.15 -3.30
N GLN A 56 -24.15 -5.98 -3.46
CA GLN A 56 -24.32 -7.41 -3.74
C GLN A 56 -24.77 -8.21 -2.52
N THR A 57 -24.30 -7.84 -1.32
CA THR A 57 -24.51 -8.62 -0.09
C THR A 57 -25.56 -8.05 0.85
N GLY A 58 -25.84 -6.74 0.76
CA GLY A 58 -26.66 -6.00 1.72
C GLY A 58 -25.96 -5.73 3.07
N LEU A 59 -24.67 -6.08 3.21
CA LEU A 59 -23.93 -6.02 4.47
C LEU A 59 -22.79 -4.99 4.43
N LYS A 60 -22.36 -4.49 5.59
CA LYS A 60 -21.12 -3.72 5.72
C LYS A 60 -19.92 -4.68 5.78
N PRO A 61 -19.03 -4.71 4.77
CA PRO A 61 -17.89 -5.62 4.81
C PRO A 61 -16.88 -5.22 5.91
N HIS A 62 -16.08 -6.19 6.34
CA HIS A 62 -14.82 -5.91 7.02
C HIS A 62 -13.76 -5.56 5.98
N PHE A 63 -12.93 -4.56 6.25
CA PHE A 63 -11.83 -4.16 5.38
C PHE A 63 -10.50 -4.67 5.94
N ILE A 64 -9.70 -5.33 5.11
CA ILE A 64 -8.34 -5.76 5.44
C ILE A 64 -7.39 -5.12 4.43
N GLY A 65 -6.59 -4.16 4.89
CA GLY A 65 -5.57 -3.48 4.09
C GLY A 65 -4.18 -3.99 4.42
N PHE A 66 -3.33 -4.07 3.41
CA PHE A 66 -1.90 -4.33 3.53
C PHE A 66 -1.10 -3.23 2.84
N SER A 67 -0.04 -2.71 3.46
CA SER A 67 0.87 -1.74 2.84
C SER A 67 0.11 -0.53 2.26
N GLN A 68 0.27 -0.19 0.98
CA GLN A 68 -0.47 0.90 0.31
C GLN A 68 -2.00 0.74 0.39
N GLY A 69 -2.53 -0.48 0.56
CA GLY A 69 -3.96 -0.69 0.82
C GLY A 69 -4.41 -0.05 2.14
N THR A 70 -3.54 0.00 3.16
CA THR A 70 -3.80 0.77 4.38
C THR A 70 -3.73 2.27 4.12
N GLN A 71 -2.77 2.72 3.31
CA GLN A 71 -2.62 4.12 2.94
C GLN A 71 -3.86 4.65 2.21
N GLN A 72 -4.40 3.86 1.28
CA GLN A 72 -5.64 4.13 0.58
C GLN A 72 -6.82 4.29 1.55
N ALA A 73 -6.91 3.42 2.56
CA ALA A 73 -7.95 3.51 3.59
C ALA A 73 -7.78 4.73 4.49
N PHE A 74 -6.56 5.05 4.95
CA PHE A 74 -6.29 6.24 5.75
C PHE A 74 -6.66 7.52 4.99
N ALA A 75 -6.25 7.64 3.72
CA ALA A 75 -6.64 8.76 2.88
C ALA A 75 -8.17 8.86 2.73
N ALA A 76 -8.86 7.74 2.50
CA ALA A 76 -10.31 7.74 2.34
C ALA A 76 -11.04 8.17 3.63
N PHE A 77 -10.70 7.56 4.78
CA PHE A 77 -11.31 7.88 6.07
C PHE A 77 -10.99 9.29 6.55
N SER A 78 -9.77 9.79 6.29
CA SER A 78 -9.39 11.15 6.65
C SER A 78 -10.19 12.23 5.90
N GLU A 79 -10.78 11.88 4.76
CA GLU A 79 -11.72 12.73 4.03
C GLU A 79 -13.18 12.33 4.30
N GLU A 80 -13.42 11.64 5.43
CA GLU A 80 -14.74 11.18 5.89
C GLU A 80 -15.47 10.28 4.88
N ARG A 81 -14.72 9.65 3.98
CA ARG A 81 -15.25 8.62 3.09
C ARG A 81 -15.23 7.29 3.81
N LEU A 82 -16.20 6.43 3.51
CA LEU A 82 -16.31 5.06 4.00
C LEU A 82 -16.65 4.87 5.49
N LEU A 83 -16.79 5.94 6.29
CA LEU A 83 -17.03 5.83 7.75
C LEU A 83 -18.21 4.91 8.08
N ASP A 84 -19.27 4.96 7.28
CA ASP A 84 -20.46 4.11 7.43
C ASP A 84 -20.50 2.88 6.52
N MET A 85 -19.46 2.66 5.71
CA MET A 85 -19.45 1.59 4.70
C MET A 85 -18.76 0.31 5.17
N VAL A 86 -17.95 0.38 6.23
CA VAL A 86 -17.20 -0.77 6.77
C VAL A 86 -17.61 -1.09 8.21
N SER A 87 -17.47 -2.36 8.60
CA SER A 87 -17.79 -2.83 9.96
C SER A 87 -16.57 -2.84 10.88
N LYS A 88 -15.50 -3.51 10.45
CA LYS A 88 -14.20 -3.55 11.15
C LYS A 88 -13.09 -3.34 10.16
N THR A 89 -11.96 -2.82 10.64
CA THR A 89 -10.79 -2.56 9.80
C THR A 89 -9.53 -3.21 10.35
N VAL A 90 -8.77 -3.86 9.48
CA VAL A 90 -7.48 -4.46 9.78
C VAL A 90 -6.43 -3.73 8.95
N TYR A 91 -5.41 -3.20 9.62
CA TYR A 91 -4.27 -2.55 8.98
C TYR A 91 -3.02 -3.40 9.19
N MET A 92 -2.58 -4.12 8.15
CA MET A 92 -1.33 -4.89 8.15
C MET A 92 -0.21 -4.07 7.51
N ALA A 93 0.95 -3.97 8.17
CA ALA A 93 2.05 -3.09 7.77
C ALA A 93 1.53 -1.68 7.40
N PRO A 94 0.96 -0.93 8.37
CA PRO A 94 0.28 0.33 8.12
C PRO A 94 1.22 1.41 7.58
N VAL A 95 0.97 1.87 6.35
CA VAL A 95 1.73 2.93 5.69
C VAL A 95 0.89 4.20 5.64
N ALA A 96 1.30 5.22 6.40
CA ALA A 96 0.78 6.59 6.29
C ALA A 96 1.93 7.57 6.11
N TYR A 97 2.93 7.45 6.99
CA TYR A 97 4.18 8.16 6.92
C TYR A 97 5.28 7.25 6.40
N VAL A 98 6.17 7.82 5.60
CA VAL A 98 7.35 7.15 5.03
C VAL A 98 8.60 8.00 5.31
N ARG A 99 8.75 8.47 6.55
CA ARG A 99 9.84 9.37 6.94
C ARG A 99 11.13 8.60 7.17
N ASN A 100 11.00 7.44 7.80
CA ASN A 100 12.08 6.62 8.35
C ASN A 100 12.24 5.28 7.60
N VAL A 101 11.70 5.18 6.38
CA VAL A 101 11.83 4.00 5.50
C VAL A 101 13.28 3.50 5.45
N HIS A 102 13.54 2.26 5.87
CA HIS A 102 14.84 1.59 5.85
C HIS A 102 15.06 0.76 4.57
N ALA A 103 14.54 1.23 3.43
CA ALA A 103 14.68 0.59 2.12
C ALA A 103 15.65 1.39 1.22
N PRO A 104 16.96 1.04 1.18
CA PRO A 104 17.99 1.89 0.58
C PRO A 104 17.77 2.20 -0.90
N ILE A 105 17.22 1.27 -1.68
CA ILE A 105 16.94 1.50 -3.10
C ILE A 105 15.82 2.54 -3.25
N SER A 106 14.75 2.42 -2.48
CA SER A 106 13.64 3.37 -2.48
C SER A 106 14.07 4.75 -1.99
N GLN A 107 14.89 4.81 -0.93
CA GLN A 107 15.45 6.07 -0.41
C GLN A 107 16.32 6.77 -1.45
N LEU A 108 17.22 6.04 -2.12
CA LEU A 108 18.09 6.59 -3.14
C LEU A 108 17.26 7.08 -4.34
N ALA A 109 16.31 6.29 -4.82
CA ALA A 109 15.45 6.67 -5.93
C ALA A 109 14.66 7.95 -5.64
N ALA A 110 14.08 8.08 -4.44
CA ALA A 110 13.35 9.27 -4.02
C ALA A 110 14.26 10.48 -3.83
N SER A 111 15.45 10.29 -3.24
CA SER A 111 16.41 11.37 -2.96
C SER A 111 17.08 11.89 -4.24
N ALA A 112 17.30 11.01 -5.22
CA ALA A 112 17.85 11.34 -6.53
C ALA A 112 16.80 11.82 -7.54
N TYR A 113 15.53 11.96 -7.13
CA TYR A 113 14.42 12.41 -7.98
C TYR A 113 14.22 11.54 -9.25
N ILE A 114 14.49 10.24 -9.17
CA ILE A 114 14.30 9.29 -10.30
C ILE A 114 12.83 9.27 -10.75
N ASP A 115 11.92 9.47 -9.81
CA ASP A 115 10.49 9.62 -10.04
C ASP A 115 10.17 10.79 -11.00
N ARG A 116 10.87 11.92 -10.86
CA ARG A 116 10.73 13.08 -11.76
C ARG A 116 11.37 12.85 -13.12
N LEU A 117 12.47 12.10 -13.17
CA LEU A 117 13.09 11.70 -14.44
C LEU A 117 12.11 10.86 -15.27
N PHE A 118 11.42 9.90 -14.64
CA PHE A 118 10.43 9.07 -15.34
C PHE A 118 9.26 9.92 -15.86
N GLN A 119 8.76 10.86 -15.06
CA GLN A 119 7.76 11.82 -15.52
C GLN A 119 8.25 12.66 -16.71
N ALA A 120 9.49 13.20 -16.64
CA ALA A 120 10.06 14.02 -17.70
C ALA A 120 10.31 13.23 -19.00
N LEU A 121 10.55 11.93 -18.91
CA LEU A 121 10.70 11.01 -20.04
C LEU A 121 9.36 10.46 -20.55
N HIS A 122 8.22 10.93 -20.01
CA HIS A 122 6.88 10.43 -20.35
C HIS A 122 6.72 8.91 -20.12
N ILE A 123 7.41 8.38 -19.11
CA ILE A 123 7.26 6.99 -18.67
C ILE A 123 6.14 6.96 -17.63
N TYR A 124 4.92 6.67 -18.07
CA TYR A 124 3.74 6.72 -17.21
C TYR A 124 3.42 5.40 -16.50
N GLU A 125 3.77 4.27 -17.11
CA GLU A 125 3.70 2.94 -16.52
C GLU A 125 5.01 2.64 -15.80
N PHE A 126 4.94 2.39 -14.50
CA PHE A 126 6.01 1.73 -13.77
C PHE A 126 5.69 0.24 -13.63
N SER A 127 6.50 -0.58 -14.29
CA SER A 127 6.44 -2.02 -14.18
C SER A 127 7.82 -2.58 -13.88
N THR A 128 7.87 -3.50 -12.94
CA THR A 128 9.05 -4.31 -12.61
C THR A 128 9.16 -5.53 -13.53
N SER A 129 8.26 -5.69 -14.49
CA SER A 129 8.40 -6.62 -15.62
C SER A 129 8.83 -5.87 -16.89
N TYR A 130 9.97 -6.23 -17.47
CA TYR A 130 10.46 -5.70 -18.74
C TYR A 130 10.51 -6.80 -19.82
N ARG A 131 9.83 -6.60 -20.96
CA ARG A 131 9.74 -7.58 -22.06
C ARG A 131 9.39 -9.01 -21.58
N LYS A 132 8.40 -9.12 -20.67
CA LYS A 132 7.96 -10.38 -20.04
C LYS A 132 9.01 -11.05 -19.14
N LYS A 133 10.06 -10.34 -18.71
CA LYS A 133 11.02 -10.81 -17.70
C LYS A 133 10.99 -9.87 -16.51
N GLU A 134 11.07 -10.42 -15.30
CA GLU A 134 11.20 -9.60 -14.11
C GLU A 134 12.55 -8.88 -14.09
N VAL A 135 12.54 -7.60 -13.72
CA VAL A 135 13.74 -6.76 -13.59
C VAL A 135 14.72 -7.38 -12.60
N VAL A 136 14.21 -8.02 -11.54
CA VAL A 136 15.06 -8.73 -10.59
C VAL A 136 15.80 -9.90 -11.24
N ASP A 137 15.24 -10.60 -12.23
CA ASP A 137 15.95 -11.67 -12.96
C ASP A 137 17.04 -11.12 -13.88
N ILE A 138 16.83 -9.93 -14.44
CA ILE A 138 17.81 -9.23 -15.26
C ILE A 138 19.02 -8.81 -14.40
N ILE A 139 18.74 -8.28 -13.20
CA ILE A 139 19.76 -7.85 -12.23
C ILE A 139 20.47 -9.06 -11.61
N CYS A 140 19.69 -10.00 -11.09
CA CYS A 140 20.15 -11.20 -10.41
C CYS A 140 20.38 -12.37 -11.37
N LYS A 141 21.11 -12.14 -12.48
CA LYS A 141 21.56 -13.20 -13.39
C LYS A 141 21.99 -14.47 -12.63
N PRO A 142 21.90 -15.67 -13.24
CA PRO A 142 21.83 -16.98 -12.54
C PRO A 142 22.96 -17.36 -11.56
N THR A 143 23.98 -16.54 -11.38
CA THR A 143 25.25 -16.88 -10.74
C THR A 143 25.47 -16.30 -9.34
N ALA A 144 24.62 -15.40 -8.84
CA ALA A 144 24.78 -14.87 -7.49
C ALA A 144 23.81 -15.55 -6.51
N LEU A 145 24.29 -16.61 -5.85
CA LEU A 145 23.56 -17.27 -4.76
C LEU A 145 23.08 -16.21 -3.75
N GLY A 146 21.77 -16.13 -3.54
CA GLY A 146 21.18 -15.18 -2.60
C GLY A 146 20.90 -13.77 -3.16
N CYS A 147 21.19 -13.45 -4.42
CA CYS A 147 20.91 -12.11 -4.99
C CYS A 147 19.43 -11.72 -4.87
N TYR A 148 18.51 -12.62 -5.21
CA TYR A 148 17.08 -12.35 -5.07
C TYR A 148 16.70 -12.02 -3.62
N ARG A 149 17.22 -12.79 -2.66
CA ARG A 149 16.99 -12.54 -1.24
C ARG A 149 17.52 -11.16 -0.85
N THR A 150 18.75 -10.82 -1.22
CA THR A 150 19.33 -9.50 -0.98
C THR A 150 18.51 -8.37 -1.62
N PHE A 151 18.06 -8.58 -2.86
CA PHE A 151 17.24 -7.61 -3.58
C PHE A 151 15.91 -7.36 -2.87
N ILE A 152 15.16 -8.42 -2.54
CA ILE A 152 13.91 -8.30 -1.79
C ILE A 152 14.14 -7.67 -0.41
N THR A 153 15.20 -8.06 0.31
CA THR A 153 15.56 -7.46 1.59
C THR A 153 15.80 -5.96 1.48
N ALA A 154 16.41 -5.48 0.39
CA ALA A 154 16.68 -4.06 0.18
C ALA A 154 15.41 -3.20 -0.01
N PHE A 155 14.26 -3.81 -0.28
CA PHE A 155 12.96 -3.12 -0.34
C PHE A 155 12.10 -3.34 0.89
N THR A 156 12.15 -4.54 1.46
CA THR A 156 11.11 -5.02 2.40
C THR A 156 11.61 -5.15 3.83
N GLY A 157 12.94 -5.17 4.02
CA GLY A 157 13.59 -5.49 5.29
C GLY A 157 13.99 -6.96 5.38
N ASN A 158 14.59 -7.36 6.49
CA ASN A 158 15.10 -8.72 6.65
C ASN A 158 13.97 -9.70 7.01
N ASN A 159 13.31 -10.23 5.98
CA ASN A 159 12.20 -11.16 6.18
C ASN A 159 12.63 -12.46 6.85
N CYS A 160 11.95 -12.82 7.94
CA CYS A 160 12.31 -13.97 8.77
C CYS A 160 11.79 -15.30 8.20
N CYS A 161 10.69 -15.28 7.44
CA CYS A 161 9.88 -16.49 7.24
C CYS A 161 9.37 -16.70 5.82
N LEU A 162 9.94 -16.02 4.81
CA LEU A 162 9.62 -16.25 3.40
C LEU A 162 10.10 -17.63 2.93
N ASN A 163 9.26 -18.29 2.13
CA ASN A 163 9.65 -19.50 1.41
C ASN A 163 10.17 -19.15 0.01
N PHE A 164 11.49 -18.98 -0.12
CA PHE A 164 12.12 -18.66 -1.40
C PHE A 164 11.98 -19.76 -2.47
N SER A 165 11.65 -21.00 -2.09
CA SER A 165 11.33 -22.05 -3.08
C SER A 165 10.01 -21.80 -3.81
N ARG A 166 9.13 -20.94 -3.27
CA ARG A 166 7.88 -20.50 -3.93
C ARG A 166 8.05 -19.26 -4.79
N ARG A 167 9.27 -18.73 -4.91
CA ARG A 167 9.57 -17.51 -5.67
C ARG A 167 8.94 -17.51 -7.05
N THR A 168 9.19 -18.53 -7.88
CA THR A 168 8.68 -18.57 -9.27
C THR A 168 7.16 -18.44 -9.35
N PHE A 169 6.44 -18.97 -8.35
CA PHE A 169 5.00 -18.80 -8.26
C PHE A 169 4.63 -17.36 -7.88
N VAL A 170 5.27 -16.79 -6.87
CA VAL A 170 5.03 -15.40 -6.44
C VAL A 170 5.33 -14.43 -7.58
N ASP A 171 6.50 -14.55 -8.21
CA ASP A 171 6.99 -13.71 -9.32
C ASP A 171 6.10 -13.80 -10.60
N SER A 172 5.16 -14.76 -10.67
CA SER A 172 4.22 -14.88 -11.79
C SER A 172 2.93 -14.06 -11.63
N TYR A 173 2.68 -13.55 -10.42
CA TYR A 173 1.51 -12.76 -10.05
C TYR A 173 1.89 -11.41 -9.45
N GLU A 174 2.95 -11.40 -8.65
CA GLU A 174 3.68 -10.22 -8.19
C GLU A 174 4.89 -10.03 -9.10
N THR A 175 5.39 -8.85 -9.39
CA THR A 175 4.94 -7.49 -9.10
C THR A 175 4.00 -6.97 -10.20
N GLN A 176 2.98 -6.20 -9.82
CA GLN A 176 2.03 -5.63 -10.78
C GLN A 176 2.35 -4.17 -11.11
N PRO A 177 2.01 -3.69 -12.32
CA PRO A 177 2.31 -2.32 -12.72
C PRO A 177 1.51 -1.29 -11.91
N THR A 178 2.11 -0.12 -11.70
CA THR A 178 1.50 1.06 -11.07
C THR A 178 1.79 2.30 -11.92
N ALA A 179 1.00 3.36 -11.75
CA ALA A 179 1.33 4.65 -12.35
C ALA A 179 2.63 5.22 -11.75
N THR A 180 3.48 5.78 -12.61
CA THR A 180 4.64 6.59 -12.19
C THR A 180 4.20 7.74 -11.28
N LYS A 181 3.05 8.36 -11.54
CA LYS A 181 2.48 9.39 -10.67
C LYS A 181 2.24 8.90 -9.23
N ASN A 182 1.85 7.64 -9.05
CA ASN A 182 1.71 7.04 -7.74
C ASN A 182 3.06 6.92 -7.01
N LEU A 183 4.13 6.51 -7.71
CA LEU A 183 5.49 6.49 -7.14
C LEU A 183 6.03 7.88 -6.82
N VAL A 184 5.75 8.86 -7.67
CA VAL A 184 6.11 10.26 -7.45
C VAL A 184 5.42 10.78 -6.20
N HIS A 185 4.16 10.41 -5.98
CA HIS A 185 3.44 10.76 -4.78
C HIS A 185 4.12 10.19 -3.52
N LEU A 186 4.46 8.90 -3.53
CA LEU A 186 5.18 8.26 -2.43
C LEU A 186 6.53 8.96 -2.16
N ALA A 187 7.26 9.31 -3.22
CA ALA A 187 8.52 10.04 -3.11
C ALA A 187 8.34 11.47 -2.58
N GLN A 188 7.24 12.16 -2.91
CA GLN A 188 6.88 13.46 -2.34
C GLN A 188 6.65 13.36 -0.84
N GLN A 189 5.91 12.35 -0.38
CA GLN A 189 5.66 12.10 1.05
C GLN A 189 6.95 11.76 1.79
N TYR A 190 7.83 10.95 1.19
CA TYR A 190 9.17 10.68 1.73
C TYR A 190 10.00 11.95 1.88
N ARG A 191 10.03 12.82 0.87
CA ARG A 191 10.84 14.06 0.89
C ARG A 191 10.27 15.11 1.84
N LYS A 192 8.95 15.31 1.85
CA LYS A 192 8.26 16.31 2.68
C LYS A 192 7.98 15.85 4.10
N LYS A 193 8.17 14.57 4.38
CA LYS A 193 7.95 13.96 5.69
C LYS A 193 6.50 14.19 6.18
N ASN A 194 5.52 14.10 5.28
CA ASN A 194 4.11 14.27 5.62
C ASN A 194 3.23 13.30 4.83
N PHE A 195 2.00 13.09 5.34
CA PHE A 195 0.96 12.38 4.62
C PHE A 195 -0.04 13.41 4.10
N ALA A 196 0.04 13.70 2.80
CA ALA A 196 -0.72 14.74 2.13
C ALA A 196 -1.12 14.28 0.73
N LYS A 197 -1.98 15.06 0.08
CA LYS A 197 -2.34 14.87 -1.33
C LYS A 197 -1.16 15.12 -2.27
N TYR A 198 -1.32 14.70 -3.52
CA TYR A 198 -0.30 14.83 -4.54
C TYR A 198 0.10 16.31 -4.77
N ASP A 199 1.39 16.61 -4.77
CA ASP A 199 1.89 17.95 -5.07
C ASP A 199 2.02 18.15 -6.58
N TYR A 200 1.15 19.00 -7.15
CA TYR A 200 1.18 19.39 -8.57
C TYR A 200 2.06 20.62 -8.82
N GLY A 201 2.83 21.07 -7.84
CA GLY A 201 3.56 22.34 -7.88
C GLY A 201 2.65 23.55 -7.64
N PHE A 202 3.24 24.74 -7.60
CA PHE A 202 2.56 25.98 -7.16
C PHE A 202 1.22 26.25 -7.88
N LEU A 203 1.24 26.34 -9.21
CA LEU A 203 0.05 26.60 -10.02
C LEU A 203 -0.89 25.39 -10.06
N GLY A 204 -0.33 24.17 -10.14
CA GLY A 204 -1.12 22.95 -10.18
C GLY A 204 -1.94 22.73 -8.91
N ASN A 205 -1.36 23.04 -7.74
CA ASN A 205 -2.04 23.00 -6.45
C ASN A 205 -3.10 24.09 -6.35
N LEU A 206 -2.81 25.32 -6.81
CA LEU A 206 -3.81 26.39 -6.80
C LEU A 206 -5.06 26.00 -7.60
N LEU A 207 -4.86 25.43 -8.80
CA LEU A 207 -5.95 25.01 -9.68
C LEU A 207 -6.76 23.83 -9.11
N ARG A 208 -6.12 22.88 -8.41
CA ARG A 208 -6.79 21.67 -7.91
C ARG A 208 -7.31 21.77 -6.49
N TYR A 209 -6.65 22.56 -5.64
CA TYR A 209 -6.91 22.62 -4.20
C TYR A 209 -7.27 24.03 -3.71
N GLY A 210 -7.20 25.05 -4.56
CA GLY A 210 -7.42 26.45 -4.18
C GLY A 210 -6.34 27.02 -3.26
N ARG A 211 -5.18 26.37 -3.18
CA ARG A 211 -4.05 26.74 -2.30
C ARG A 211 -2.72 26.30 -2.92
N PHE A 212 -1.61 26.93 -2.54
CA PHE A 212 -0.30 26.67 -3.15
C PHE A 212 0.38 25.37 -2.71
N THR A 213 -0.09 24.75 -1.63
CA THR A 213 0.45 23.50 -1.07
C THR A 213 -0.63 22.42 -1.01
N PRO A 214 -0.30 21.14 -1.23
CA PRO A 214 -1.29 20.08 -1.11
C PRO A 214 -1.81 19.98 0.34
N PRO A 215 -3.12 19.82 0.55
CA PRO A 215 -3.66 19.63 1.89
C PRO A 215 -3.18 18.29 2.48
N ALA A 216 -2.91 18.30 3.78
CA ALA A 216 -2.59 17.10 4.54
C ALA A 216 -3.85 16.24 4.77
N TYR A 217 -3.65 14.93 4.88
CA TYR A 217 -4.70 14.01 5.31
C TYR A 217 -4.84 14.05 6.84
N ASP A 218 -6.04 14.30 7.33
CA ASP A 218 -6.33 14.46 8.75
C ASP A 218 -6.54 13.11 9.44
N MET A 219 -5.49 12.59 10.08
CA MET A 219 -5.53 11.29 10.78
C MET A 219 -6.44 11.29 12.00
N SER A 220 -6.81 12.45 12.56
CA SER A 220 -7.75 12.53 13.68
C SER A 220 -9.16 12.06 13.29
N LYS A 221 -9.46 11.99 11.99
CA LYS A 221 -10.75 11.54 11.45
C LYS A 221 -10.79 10.06 11.13
N VAL A 222 -9.66 9.35 11.24
CA VAL A 222 -9.61 7.91 10.94
C VAL A 222 -10.26 7.12 12.08
N PRO A 223 -11.26 6.27 11.81
CA PRO A 223 -11.97 5.53 12.85
C PRO A 223 -11.09 4.43 13.47
N THR A 224 -11.08 4.37 14.79
CA THR A 224 -10.24 3.45 15.59
C THR A 224 -11.02 2.47 16.46
N ASN A 225 -12.30 2.75 16.75
CA ASN A 225 -13.13 1.95 17.66
C ASN A 225 -13.33 0.48 17.22
N ASN A 226 -13.20 0.19 15.92
CA ASN A 226 -13.28 -1.16 15.35
C ASN A 226 -12.07 -1.43 14.45
N ALA A 227 -10.88 -1.08 14.92
CA ALA A 227 -9.63 -1.28 14.19
C ALA A 227 -8.63 -2.17 14.94
N ILE A 228 -7.87 -2.96 14.17
CA ILE A 228 -6.63 -3.59 14.62
C ILE A 228 -5.47 -3.20 13.70
N PHE A 229 -4.33 -2.87 14.30
CA PHE A 229 -3.09 -2.58 13.59
C PHE A 229 -2.07 -3.68 13.86
N ILE A 230 -1.49 -4.25 12.82
CA ILE A 230 -0.47 -5.31 12.92
C ILE A 230 0.77 -4.81 12.18
N HIS A 231 1.86 -4.57 12.91
CA HIS A 231 3.10 -4.00 12.36
C HIS A 231 4.35 -4.78 12.79
N GLY A 232 5.44 -4.60 12.03
CA GLY A 232 6.64 -5.42 12.10
C GLY A 232 7.87 -4.63 12.52
N GLY A 233 8.74 -5.24 13.33
CA GLY A 233 9.97 -4.58 13.80
C GLY A 233 11.11 -4.57 12.77
N ALA A 234 11.07 -5.48 11.80
CA ALA A 234 12.04 -5.57 10.71
C ALA A 234 11.50 -5.01 9.38
N ASP A 235 10.34 -4.34 9.40
CA ASP A 235 9.68 -3.78 8.22
C ASP A 235 10.40 -2.51 7.74
N ALA A 236 10.96 -2.55 6.54
CA ALA A 236 11.69 -1.44 5.97
C ALA A 236 10.81 -0.33 5.38
N LEU A 237 9.53 -0.59 5.10
CA LEU A 237 8.62 0.36 4.44
C LEU A 237 7.62 0.96 5.43
N SER A 238 7.03 0.11 6.28
CA SER A 238 6.16 0.51 7.40
C SER A 238 6.99 0.55 8.68
N ASP A 239 7.97 1.46 8.72
CA ASP A 239 8.93 1.58 9.83
C ASP A 239 8.22 1.76 11.18
N THR A 240 8.79 1.18 12.24
CA THR A 240 8.19 1.22 13.57
C THR A 240 7.99 2.65 14.07
N GLN A 241 8.93 3.57 13.83
CA GLN A 241 8.77 4.96 14.24
C GLN A 241 7.66 5.67 13.44
N ASP A 242 7.55 5.40 12.15
CA ASP A 242 6.47 5.96 11.31
C ASP A 242 5.08 5.47 11.76
N VAL A 243 4.99 4.22 12.22
CA VAL A 243 3.75 3.65 12.79
C VAL A 243 3.42 4.30 14.15
N LEU A 244 4.43 4.52 15.00
CA LEU A 244 4.22 5.21 16.28
C LEU A 244 3.81 6.69 16.08
N ASP A 245 4.40 7.37 15.10
CA ASP A 245 4.01 8.73 14.69
C ASP A 245 2.55 8.76 14.19
N LEU A 246 2.12 7.76 13.41
CA LEU A 246 0.71 7.60 13.02
C LEU A 246 -0.19 7.47 14.26
N PHE A 247 0.19 6.62 15.20
CA PHE A 247 -0.59 6.37 16.41
C PHE A 247 -0.79 7.62 17.27
N ALA A 248 0.21 8.51 17.33
CA ALA A 248 0.11 9.78 18.03
C ALA A 248 -0.91 10.75 17.43
N LEU A 249 -1.33 10.54 16.17
CA LEU A 249 -2.24 11.42 15.44
C LEU A 249 -3.66 10.84 15.30
N LEU A 250 -3.87 9.58 15.69
CA LEU A 250 -5.19 8.94 15.69
C LEU A 250 -6.04 9.43 16.88
N PRO A 251 -7.37 9.52 16.73
CA PRO A 251 -8.25 10.20 17.70
C PRO A 251 -8.24 9.62 19.11
N ASP A 252 -7.96 8.32 19.25
CA ASP A 252 -8.09 7.60 20.51
C ASP A 252 -6.80 7.46 21.33
N GLY A 253 -5.72 8.13 20.93
CA GLY A 253 -4.46 8.15 21.68
C GLY A 253 -3.90 6.74 21.97
N GLY A 254 -4.08 5.79 21.04
CA GLY A 254 -3.60 4.42 21.17
C GLY A 254 -4.58 3.40 21.77
N ARG A 255 -5.84 3.77 22.07
CA ARG A 255 -6.86 2.84 22.62
C ARG A 255 -7.51 1.93 21.57
N TYR A 256 -6.72 1.32 20.70
CA TYR A 256 -7.15 0.35 19.70
C TYR A 256 -6.27 -0.91 19.77
N LYS A 257 -6.70 -2.01 19.16
CA LYS A 257 -5.92 -3.25 19.18
C LYS A 257 -4.66 -3.06 18.35
N VAL A 258 -3.50 -3.30 18.95
CA VAL A 258 -2.19 -3.26 18.27
C VAL A 258 -1.49 -4.59 18.48
N SER A 259 -0.90 -5.12 17.43
CA SER A 259 -0.08 -6.32 17.43
C SER A 259 1.28 -6.00 16.81
N PHE A 260 2.35 -6.27 17.55
CA PHE A 260 3.71 -6.03 17.13
C PHE A 260 4.45 -7.35 16.94
N LEU A 261 5.05 -7.54 15.77
CA LEU A 261 5.81 -8.72 15.40
C LEU A 261 7.28 -8.31 15.15
N PRO A 262 8.17 -8.40 16.15
CA PRO A 262 9.51 -7.81 16.08
C PRO A 262 10.34 -8.29 14.89
N GLU A 263 10.20 -9.56 14.50
CA GLU A 263 10.98 -10.17 13.43
C GLU A 263 10.33 -10.07 12.04
N TYR A 264 9.10 -9.54 11.95
CA TYR A 264 8.40 -9.44 10.67
C TYR A 264 8.92 -8.25 9.86
N ALA A 265 9.28 -8.53 8.62
CA ALA A 265 9.51 -7.54 7.58
C ALA A 265 8.28 -7.41 6.66
N HIS A 266 8.34 -6.52 5.68
CA HIS A 266 7.15 -6.07 4.95
C HIS A 266 6.36 -7.18 4.26
N LEU A 267 7.03 -8.17 3.65
CA LEU A 267 6.33 -9.25 2.93
C LEU A 267 5.92 -10.41 3.83
N ASP A 268 6.46 -10.52 5.05
CA ASP A 268 6.12 -11.61 5.97
C ASP A 268 4.63 -11.63 6.34
N PHE A 269 3.95 -10.48 6.32
CA PHE A 269 2.52 -10.37 6.60
C PHE A 269 1.62 -11.14 5.63
N VAL A 270 2.06 -11.31 4.37
CA VAL A 270 1.26 -11.92 3.31
C VAL A 270 1.90 -13.20 2.73
N LEU A 271 3.23 -13.27 2.71
CA LEU A 271 4.00 -14.41 2.17
C LEU A 271 4.71 -15.25 3.24
N GLY A 272 4.67 -14.83 4.51
CA GLY A 272 5.31 -15.54 5.62
C GLY A 272 4.73 -16.93 5.83
N THR A 273 5.59 -17.94 5.95
CA THR A 273 5.17 -19.34 6.15
C THR A 273 4.43 -19.58 7.47
N ASN A 274 4.63 -18.70 8.44
CA ASN A 274 4.01 -18.69 9.77
C ASN A 274 2.92 -17.60 9.91
N ALA A 275 2.60 -16.84 8.84
CA ALA A 275 1.61 -15.75 8.86
C ALA A 275 0.21 -16.24 9.22
N ASN A 276 -0.13 -17.49 8.88
CA ASN A 276 -1.38 -18.12 9.31
C ASN A 276 -1.56 -18.13 10.84
N ARG A 277 -0.47 -18.38 11.58
CA ARG A 277 -0.48 -18.48 13.04
C ARG A 277 -0.30 -17.12 13.71
N LEU A 278 0.59 -16.29 13.18
CA LEU A 278 1.00 -15.05 13.83
C LEU A 278 0.25 -13.82 13.35
N VAL A 279 -0.36 -13.83 12.16
CA VAL A 279 -1.12 -12.68 11.63
C VAL A 279 -2.58 -13.06 11.47
N TYR A 280 -2.87 -14.05 10.64
CA TYR A 280 -4.24 -14.35 10.21
C TYR A 280 -5.10 -14.84 11.37
N LYS A 281 -4.53 -15.58 12.34
CA LYS A 281 -5.27 -16.01 13.53
C LYS A 281 -5.76 -14.81 14.35
N GLN A 282 -4.90 -13.81 14.55
CA GLN A 282 -5.27 -12.58 15.27
C GLN A 282 -6.35 -11.80 14.53
N ILE A 283 -6.29 -11.79 13.19
CA ILE A 283 -7.33 -11.20 12.35
C ILE A 283 -8.66 -11.90 12.58
N LEU A 284 -8.71 -13.23 12.51
CA LEU A 284 -9.95 -13.97 12.77
C LEU A 284 -10.49 -13.70 14.18
N ASP A 285 -9.65 -13.82 15.20
CA ASP A 285 -10.03 -13.58 16.60
C ASP A 285 -10.60 -12.15 16.78
N PHE A 286 -10.10 -11.17 16.01
CA PHE A 286 -10.62 -9.81 15.98
C PHE A 286 -11.95 -9.69 15.24
N LEU A 287 -12.07 -10.30 14.06
CA LEU A 287 -13.29 -10.26 13.25
C LEU A 287 -14.47 -10.95 13.94
N ASP A 288 -14.21 -12.03 14.69
CA ASP A 288 -15.22 -12.77 15.45
C ASP A 288 -15.62 -12.08 16.78
N SER A 289 -14.85 -11.09 17.25
CA SER A 289 -15.08 -10.43 18.56
C SER A 289 -16.23 -9.43 18.66
#